data_AF-A0A6B3HHQ6-F1
#
_entry.id   AF-A0A6B3HHQ6-F1
#
_cell.length_a   1.000
_cell.length_b   1.000
_cell.length_c   1.000
_cell.angle_alpha   90.00
_cell.angle_beta   90.00
_cell.angle_gamma   90.00
#
_symmetry.space_group_name_H-M   'P 1'
#
loop_
_entity.id
_entity.type
_entity.pdbx_description
1 polymer ?
#
loop_
_entity_poly.entity_id
_entity_poly.type
_entity_poly.pdbx_seq_one_letter_code
_entity_poly.pdbx_strand_id
1 'polypeptide(L)'
;REAYEKTFHHRPDVVLLDVRMPGVDGISALPHLVGIAPVLMLTYSRESEIVHEALRLGAGGYLVHGEFTADQLVQAVRDTRNGRANFTATAADALLAHMR
;
A
#
# COMPACT_ATOMS: atom_id res chain seq x y z
N ARG A 1 -15.26 6.75 -2.23
CA ARG A 1 -15.56 8.20 -2.33
C ARG A 1 -15.12 8.95 -1.07
N GLU A 2 -15.63 8.59 0.11
CA GLU A 2 -15.24 9.23 1.38
C GLU A 2 -13.72 9.24 1.64
N ALA A 3 -13.02 8.13 1.40
CA ALA A 3 -11.56 8.06 1.58
C ALA A 3 -10.82 9.09 0.72
N TYR A 4 -11.24 9.29 -0.54
CA TYR A 4 -10.68 10.31 -1.42
C TYR A 4 -10.94 11.72 -0.90
N GLU A 5 -12.18 12.02 -0.53
CA GLU A 5 -12.58 13.34 0.01
C GLU A 5 -11.77 13.67 1.27
N LYS A 6 -11.67 12.73 2.22
CA LYS A 6 -10.87 12.89 3.44
C LYS A 6 -9.39 13.08 3.15
N THR A 7 -8.80 12.27 2.27
CA THR A 7 -7.39 12.42 1.88
C THR A 7 -7.13 13.77 1.23
N PHE A 8 -8.03 14.23 0.36
CA PHE A 8 -7.92 15.54 -0.29
C PHE A 8 -7.99 16.70 0.72
N HIS A 9 -8.92 16.63 1.68
CA HIS A 9 -9.11 17.68 2.68
C HIS A 9 -8.02 17.71 3.76
N HIS A 10 -7.61 16.53 4.25
CA HIS A 10 -6.65 16.43 5.37
C HIS A 10 -5.19 16.41 4.93
N ARG A 11 -4.93 16.12 3.64
CA ARG A 11 -3.57 16.02 3.07
C ARG A 11 -2.60 15.23 3.96
N PRO A 12 -2.90 13.94 4.21
CA PRO A 12 -2.04 13.12 5.06
C PRO A 12 -0.65 12.95 4.43
N ASP A 13 0.37 12.83 5.26
CA ASP A 13 1.74 12.51 4.80
C ASP A 13 1.83 11.13 4.13
N VAL A 14 1.00 10.18 4.58
CA VAL A 14 0.92 8.80 4.06
C VAL A 14 -0.51 8.29 4.22
N VAL A 15 -0.99 7.54 3.23
CA VAL A 15 -2.23 6.76 3.31
C VAL A 15 -1.89 5.29 3.53
N LEU A 16 -2.46 4.68 4.57
CA LEU A 16 -2.49 3.22 4.70
C LEU A 16 -3.76 2.71 4.01
N LEU A 17 -3.62 1.82 3.04
CA LEU A 17 -4.74 1.33 2.25
C LEU A 17 -4.82 -0.20 2.30
N ASP A 18 -5.95 -0.73 2.75
CA ASP A 18 -6.24 -2.16 2.65
C ASP A 18 -6.84 -2.48 1.28
N VAL A 19 -6.53 -3.66 0.75
CA VAL A 19 -7.10 -4.19 -0.49
C VAL A 19 -8.55 -4.62 -0.26
N ARG A 20 -8.83 -5.38 0.80
CA ARG A 20 -10.14 -6.02 1.01
C ARG A 20 -11.01 -5.22 1.97
N MET A 21 -11.64 -4.15 1.48
CA MET A 21 -12.62 -3.38 2.23
C MET A 21 -14.06 -3.67 1.76
N PRO A 22 -15.06 -3.63 2.66
CA PRO A 22 -16.46 -3.71 2.25
C PRO A 22 -16.83 -2.57 1.28
N GLY A 23 -17.43 -2.92 0.14
CA GLY A 23 -18.04 -1.98 -0.81
C GLY A 23 -17.09 -1.35 -1.84
N VAL A 24 -15.80 -1.14 -1.52
CA VAL A 24 -14.80 -0.64 -2.48
C VAL A 24 -13.52 -1.43 -2.31
N ASP A 25 -13.04 -1.98 -3.42
CA ASP A 25 -11.72 -2.60 -3.48
C ASP A 25 -10.62 -1.52 -3.40
N GLY A 26 -9.66 -1.72 -2.50
CA GLY A 26 -8.54 -0.81 -2.30
C GLY A 26 -7.70 -0.60 -3.57
N ILE A 27 -7.58 -1.64 -4.41
CA ILE A 27 -6.88 -1.54 -5.70
C ILE A 27 -7.59 -0.54 -6.61
N SER A 28 -8.92 -0.55 -6.65
CA SER A 28 -9.70 0.40 -7.43
C SER A 28 -9.61 1.85 -6.88
N ALA A 29 -9.40 2.01 -5.58
CA ALA A 29 -9.24 3.34 -4.96
C ALA A 29 -7.82 3.92 -5.13
N LEU A 30 -6.81 3.05 -5.24
CA LEU A 30 -5.40 3.40 -5.24
C LEU A 30 -5.01 4.50 -6.26
N PRO A 31 -5.40 4.44 -7.55
CA PRO A 31 -5.02 5.45 -8.55
C PRO A 31 -5.48 6.87 -8.20
N HIS A 32 -6.57 6.99 -7.45
CA HIS A 32 -7.10 8.27 -7.01
C HIS A 32 -6.38 8.83 -5.78
N LEU A 33 -5.77 7.96 -4.97
CA LEU A 33 -5.11 8.33 -3.72
C LEU A 33 -3.62 8.65 -3.93
N VAL A 34 -2.93 7.89 -4.79
CA VAL A 34 -1.50 8.11 -5.10
C VAL A 34 -1.23 9.47 -5.72
N GLY A 35 -2.22 10.08 -6.39
CA GLY A 35 -2.13 11.45 -6.91
C GLY A 35 -2.21 12.54 -5.84
N ILE A 36 -2.53 12.19 -4.58
CA ILE A 36 -2.69 13.13 -3.48
C ILE A 36 -1.58 12.94 -2.42
N ALA A 37 -1.28 11.68 -2.06
CA ALA A 37 -0.29 11.34 -1.04
C ALA A 37 0.35 9.97 -1.33
N PRO A 38 1.56 9.69 -0.82
CA PRO A 38 2.15 8.36 -0.83
C PRO A 38 1.22 7.31 -0.19
N VAL A 39 1.04 6.17 -0.85
CA VAL A 39 0.18 5.08 -0.36
C VAL A 39 1.01 3.86 -0.01
N LEU A 40 0.87 3.38 1.22
CA LEU A 40 1.41 2.09 1.68
C LEU A 40 0.27 1.09 1.77
N MET A 41 0.35 0.01 1.00
CA MET A 41 -0.64 -1.06 1.11
C MET A 41 -0.43 -1.82 2.42
N LEU A 42 -1.52 -2.06 3.15
CA LEU A 42 -1.52 -2.78 4.43
C LEU A 42 -2.71 -3.74 4.42
N THR A 43 -2.46 -5.02 4.11
CA THR A 43 -3.54 -5.95 3.79
C THR A 43 -3.25 -7.39 4.19
N TYR A 44 -4.30 -8.23 4.25
CA TYR A 44 -4.17 -9.68 4.40
C TYR A 44 -3.98 -10.40 3.05
N SER A 45 -4.12 -9.71 1.92
CA SER A 45 -3.92 -10.32 0.61
C SER A 45 -2.45 -10.65 0.36
N ARG A 46 -2.21 -11.89 -0.05
CA ARG A 46 -0.89 -12.47 -0.38
C ARG A 46 -0.74 -12.81 -1.87
N GLU A 47 -1.77 -12.54 -2.66
CA GLU A 47 -1.86 -12.93 -4.06
C GLU A 47 -0.85 -12.11 -4.87
N SER A 48 0.02 -12.78 -5.63
CA SER A 48 1.11 -12.12 -6.37
C SER A 48 0.56 -11.09 -7.33
N GLU A 49 -0.53 -11.42 -8.02
CA GLU A 49 -1.23 -10.57 -8.97
C GLU A 49 -1.71 -9.27 -8.32
N ILE A 50 -2.20 -9.33 -7.08
CA ILE A 50 -2.64 -8.15 -6.32
C ILE A 50 -1.44 -7.29 -5.92
N VAL A 51 -0.34 -7.90 -5.46
CA VAL A 51 0.90 -7.16 -5.15
C VAL A 51 1.39 -6.44 -6.39
N HIS A 52 1.45 -7.12 -7.53
CA HIS A 52 1.89 -6.53 -8.80
C HIS A 52 1.00 -5.38 -9.23
N GLU A 53 -0.31 -5.58 -9.21
CA GLU A 53 -1.25 -4.56 -9.62
C GLU A 53 -1.16 -3.32 -8.73
N ALA A 54 -1.05 -3.49 -7.41
CA ALA A 54 -0.86 -2.38 -6.49
C ALA A 54 0.42 -1.57 -6.82
N LEU A 55 1.54 -2.25 -7.07
CA LEU A 55 2.79 -1.56 -7.40
C LEU A 55 2.73 -0.87 -8.76
N ARG A 56 2.13 -1.52 -9.75
CA ARG A 56 1.91 -0.94 -11.08
C ARG A 56 1.05 0.32 -11.03
N LEU A 57 0.08 0.36 -10.11
CA LEU A 57 -0.80 1.52 -9.89
C LEU A 57 -0.19 2.60 -8.98
N GLY A 58 1.06 2.42 -8.53
CA GLY A 58 1.83 3.46 -7.84
C GLY A 58 1.85 3.36 -6.32
N ALA A 59 1.52 2.20 -5.73
CA ALA A 59 1.76 1.99 -4.31
C ALA A 59 3.27 2.17 -3.98
N GLY A 60 3.56 2.91 -2.91
CA GLY A 60 4.92 3.16 -2.42
C GLY A 60 5.49 2.00 -1.61
N GLY A 61 4.70 0.98 -1.29
CA GLY A 61 5.12 -0.22 -0.56
C GLY A 61 3.95 -1.16 -0.33
N TYR A 62 4.22 -2.35 0.19
CA TYR A 62 3.20 -3.37 0.43
C TYR A 62 3.54 -4.24 1.64
N LEU A 63 2.71 -4.18 2.69
CA LEU A 63 2.85 -4.96 3.90
C LEU A 63 1.70 -5.97 4.05
N VAL A 64 2.05 -7.24 4.21
CA VAL A 64 1.09 -8.30 4.54
C VAL A 64 0.90 -8.39 6.05
N HIS A 65 -0.34 -8.32 6.52
CA HIS A 65 -0.68 -8.50 7.93
C HIS A 65 -0.13 -9.82 8.49
N GLY A 66 0.50 -9.72 9.67
CA GLY A 66 1.16 -10.84 10.35
C GLY A 66 2.61 -11.08 9.95
N GLU A 67 3.14 -10.34 8.97
CA GLU A 67 4.55 -10.44 8.53
C GLU A 67 5.43 -9.27 8.98
N PHE A 68 4.90 -8.41 9.85
CA PHE A 68 5.62 -7.28 10.41
C PHE A 68 5.24 -7.07 11.89
N THR A 69 6.13 -6.42 12.65
CA THR A 69 5.87 -5.92 14.00
C THR A 69 5.33 -4.50 14.00
N ALA A 70 4.78 -4.04 15.12
CA ALA A 70 4.32 -2.65 15.25
C ALA A 70 5.43 -1.64 14.96
N ASP A 71 6.65 -1.88 15.44
CA ASP A 71 7.80 -0.99 15.19
C ASP A 71 8.19 -0.97 13.71
N GLN A 72 8.11 -2.11 13.02
CA GLN A 72 8.34 -2.18 11.58
C GLN A 72 7.27 -1.42 10.81
N LEU A 73 6.00 -1.48 11.23
CA LEU A 73 4.93 -0.66 10.63
C LEU A 73 5.19 0.84 10.82
N VAL A 74 5.55 1.25 12.03
CA VAL A 74 5.91 2.66 12.31
C VAL A 74 7.06 3.12 11.42
N GLN A 75 8.07 2.27 11.23
CA GLN A 75 9.17 2.60 10.32
C GLN A 75 8.74 2.66 8.86
N ALA A 76 7.95 1.69 8.40
CA ALA A 76 7.45 1.67 7.03
C ALA A 76 6.64 2.94 6.69
N VAL A 77 5.85 3.46 7.64
CA VAL A 77 5.14 4.74 7.46
C VAL A 77 6.12 5.90 7.29
N ARG A 78 7.13 6.01 8.16
CA ARG A 78 8.14 7.08 8.08
C ARG A 78 8.95 7.01 6.79
N ASP A 79 9.29 5.81 6.37
CA ASP A 79 10.04 5.56 5.14
C ASP A 79 9.20 5.87 3.90
N THR A 80 7.93 5.46 3.88
CA THR A 80 6.99 5.76 2.77
C THR A 80 6.85 7.27 2.57
N ARG A 81 6.74 8.03 3.66
CA ARG A 81 6.73 9.50 3.61
C ARG A 81 7.98 10.07 2.91
N ASN A 82 9.12 9.41 3.06
CA ASN A 82 10.40 9.82 2.48
C ASN A 82 10.68 9.16 1.11
N GLY A 83 9.68 8.52 0.49
CA GLY A 83 9.81 7.85 -0.80
C GLY A 83 10.62 6.54 -0.76
N ARG A 84 10.77 5.94 0.43
CA ARG A 84 11.48 4.67 0.61
C ARG A 84 10.48 3.52 0.70
N ALA A 85 10.57 2.61 -0.25
CA ALA A 85 9.66 1.48 -0.33
C ALA A 85 9.95 0.43 0.75
N ASN A 86 8.87 -0.13 1.32
CA ASN A 86 8.92 -1.21 2.30
C ASN A 86 8.02 -2.36 1.84
N PHE A 87 8.53 -3.58 2.00
CA PHE A 87 7.86 -4.80 1.58
C PHE A 87 8.00 -5.88 2.65
N THR A 88 6.94 -6.63 2.91
CA THR A 88 7.10 -7.91 3.63
C THR A 88 7.64 -8.97 2.68
N ALA A 89 8.10 -10.10 3.22
CA ALA A 89 8.71 -11.18 2.44
C ALA A 89 7.81 -11.63 1.28
N THR A 90 6.52 -11.87 1.54
CA THR A 90 5.55 -12.27 0.51
C THR A 90 5.48 -11.26 -0.64
N ALA A 91 5.47 -9.96 -0.34
CA ALA A 91 5.38 -8.93 -1.37
C ALA A 91 6.70 -8.78 -2.16
N ALA A 92 7.84 -8.95 -1.49
CA ALA A 92 9.16 -8.94 -2.14
C ALA A 92 9.32 -10.15 -3.07
N ASP A 93 8.91 -11.34 -2.65
CA ASP A 93 8.95 -12.56 -3.46
C ASP A 93 8.08 -12.43 -4.72
N ALA A 94 6.86 -11.90 -4.58
CA ALA A 94 5.98 -11.58 -5.70
C ALA A 94 6.70 -10.66 -6.70
N LEU A 95 7.23 -9.51 -6.23
CA LEU A 95 7.95 -8.55 -7.06
C LEU A 95 9.11 -9.21 -7.84
N LEU A 96 9.94 -10.02 -7.15
CA LEU A 96 11.09 -10.69 -7.74
C LEU A 96 10.69 -11.75 -8.78
N ALA A 97 9.59 -12.47 -8.56
CA ALA A 97 9.10 -13.48 -9.50
C ALA A 97 8.77 -12.89 -10.88
N HIS A 98 8.42 -11.60 -10.94
CA HIS A 98 8.03 -10.90 -12.17
C HIS A 98 9.19 -10.16 -12.86
N MET A 99 10.36 -10.11 -12.22
CA MET A 99 11.59 -9.56 -12.80
C MET A 99 12.42 -10.62 -13.55
N ARG A 100 12.03 -11.89 -13.46
CA ARG A 100 12.69 -13.04 -14.11
C ARG A 100 12.03 -13.35 -15.44
#